data_AF-A0A1G8N959-F1
#
_entry.id   AF-A0A1G8N959-F1
#
_cell.length_a   1.000
_cell.length_b   1.000
_cell.length_c   1.000
_cell.angle_alpha   90.00
_cell.angle_beta   90.00
_cell.angle_gamma   90.00
#
_symmetry.space_group_name_H-M   'P 1'
#
loop_
_entity.id
_entity.type
_entity.pdbx_description
1 polymer ?
#
loop_
_entity_poly.entity_id
_entity_poly.type
_entity_poly.pdbx_seq_one_letter_code
_entity_poly.pdbx_strand_id
1 'polypeptide(L)'
;MSRQLAFDRNGWEDYIYWQGQDRKTLKRINLLIQDVLRDPFTGTGKPEPLKHILSGAWSRRIDEAHRLVYLVTDTHIVVLQARDHY
;
A
#
# COMPACT_ATOMS: atom_id res chain seq x y z
N MET A 1 -10.01 7.81 -15.81
CA MET A 1 -8.58 7.62 -16.15
C MET A 1 -7.99 6.64 -15.14
N SER A 2 -7.18 5.68 -15.57
CA SER A 2 -6.47 4.79 -14.65
C SER A 2 -5.23 5.50 -14.08
N ARG A 3 -5.08 5.49 -12.76
CA ARG A 3 -3.87 6.00 -12.10
C ARG A 3 -2.70 5.04 -12.34
N GLN A 4 -1.49 5.57 -12.51
CA GLN A 4 -0.27 4.77 -12.62
C GLN A 4 0.17 4.29 -11.24
N LEU A 5 0.74 3.08 -11.17
CA LEU A 5 1.37 2.58 -9.96
C LEU A 5 2.82 3.08 -9.89
N ALA A 6 3.19 3.68 -8.77
CA ALA A 6 4.56 4.05 -8.46
C ALA A 6 4.92 3.55 -7.05
N PHE A 7 6.22 3.49 -6.76
CA PHE A 7 6.75 3.20 -5.44
C PHE A 7 7.64 4.35 -5.00
N ASP A 8 7.50 4.77 -3.75
CA ASP A 8 8.60 5.43 -3.04
C ASP A 8 9.74 4.43 -2.84
N ARG A 9 10.96 4.94 -2.61
CA ARG A 9 12.13 4.10 -2.35
C ARG A 9 11.89 3.13 -1.18
N ASN A 10 11.32 3.59 -0.08
CA ASN A 10 11.08 2.73 1.09
C ASN A 10 10.03 1.66 0.78
N GLY A 11 8.93 2.03 0.15
CA GLY A 11 7.90 1.09 -0.29
C GLY A 11 8.43 0.04 -1.27
N TRP A 12 9.37 0.41 -2.14
CA TRP A 12 10.04 -0.52 -3.04
C TRP A 12 10.94 -1.51 -2.29
N GLU A 13 11.76 -1.03 -1.35
CA GLU A 13 12.64 -1.86 -0.54
C GLU A 13 11.85 -2.87 0.32
N ASP A 14 10.73 -2.44 0.92
CA ASP A 14 9.79 -3.33 1.62
C ASP A 14 9.21 -4.40 0.69
N TYR A 15 8.80 -4.00 -0.51
CA TYR A 15 8.24 -4.94 -1.48
C TYR A 15 9.27 -6.01 -1.89
N ILE A 16 10.52 -5.61 -2.15
CA ILE A 16 11.63 -6.52 -2.47
C ILE A 16 11.93 -7.44 -1.29
N TYR A 17 11.95 -6.94 -0.06
CA TYR A 17 12.18 -7.74 1.14
C TYR A 17 11.22 -8.94 1.22
N TRP A 18 9.93 -8.73 0.97
CA TRP A 18 8.93 -9.80 1.02
C TRP A 18 9.10 -10.87 -0.06
N GLN A 19 9.81 -10.60 -1.16
CA GLN A 19 10.11 -11.61 -2.18
C GLN A 19 11.06 -12.70 -1.68
N GLY A 20 11.99 -12.33 -0.79
CA GLY A 20 12.93 -13.26 -0.16
C GLY A 20 12.44 -13.88 1.15
N GLN A 21 11.50 -13.22 1.84
CA GLN A 21 11.12 -13.59 3.20
C GLN A 21 9.84 -14.45 3.29
N ASP A 22 8.71 -13.92 2.84
CA ASP A 22 7.40 -14.59 2.97
C ASP A 22 6.52 -14.33 1.74
N ARG A 23 6.39 -15.38 0.91
CA ARG A 23 5.59 -15.35 -0.31
C ARG A 23 4.10 -15.19 -0.04
N LYS A 24 3.59 -15.59 1.12
CA LYS A 24 2.17 -15.41 1.47
C LYS A 24 1.87 -13.93 1.71
N THR A 25 2.74 -13.27 2.45
CA THR A 25 2.66 -11.82 2.69
C THR A 25 2.82 -11.04 1.38
N LEU A 26 3.79 -11.39 0.54
CA LEU A 26 3.92 -10.80 -0.80
C LEU A 26 2.64 -10.95 -1.64
N LYS A 27 2.03 -12.14 -1.65
CA LYS A 27 0.77 -12.38 -2.38
C LYS A 27 -0.35 -11.48 -1.83
N ARG A 28 -0.42 -11.29 -0.51
CA ARG A 28 -1.39 -10.40 0.13
C ARG A 28 -1.17 -8.94 -0.28
N ILE A 29 0.08 -8.47 -0.32
CA ILE A 29 0.45 -7.12 -0.78
C ILE A 29 0.00 -6.93 -2.24
N ASN A 30 0.29 -7.88 -3.12
CA ASN A 30 -0.12 -7.81 -4.53
C ASN A 30 -1.64 -7.71 -4.70
N LEU A 31 -2.41 -8.48 -3.91
CA LEU A 31 -3.87 -8.40 -3.93
C LEU A 31 -4.37 -7.02 -3.46
N LEU A 32 -3.75 -6.46 -2.42
CA LEU A 32 -4.10 -5.11 -1.94
C LEU A 32 -3.78 -4.05 -2.98
N ILE A 33 -2.60 -4.10 -3.63
CA ILE A 33 -2.22 -3.15 -4.69
C ILE A 33 -3.21 -3.22 -5.85
N GLN A 34 -3.61 -4.42 -6.28
CA GLN A 34 -4.62 -4.59 -7.34
C GLN A 34 -5.98 -3.99 -6.94
N ASP A 35 -6.39 -4.16 -5.69
CA ASP A 35 -7.64 -3.61 -5.17
C ASP A 35 -7.59 -2.06 -5.10
N VAL A 36 -6.46 -1.51 -4.64
CA VAL A 36 -6.21 -0.05 -4.59
C VAL A 36 -6.23 0.58 -5.99
N LEU A 37 -5.69 -0.11 -7.00
CA LEU A 37 -5.72 0.36 -8.39
C LEU A 37 -7.16 0.42 -8.96
N ARG A 38 -8.07 -0.40 -8.45
CA ARG A 38 -9.49 -0.39 -8.83
C ARG A 38 -10.27 0.68 -8.07
N ASP A 39 -10.19 0.67 -6.74
CA ASP A 39 -10.77 1.68 -5.87
C ASP A 39 -9.82 1.95 -4.69
N PRO A 40 -9.16 3.10 -4.66
CA PRO A 40 -8.18 3.40 -3.62
C PRO A 40 -8.81 3.67 -2.25
N PHE A 41 -10.11 3.95 -2.15
CA PHE A 41 -10.73 4.42 -0.90
C PHE A 41 -11.62 3.38 -0.22
N THR A 42 -11.97 2.29 -0.92
CA THR A 42 -12.80 1.21 -0.38
C THR A 42 -12.21 -0.18 -0.68
N GLY A 43 -12.82 -1.23 -0.12
CA GLY A 43 -12.45 -2.61 -0.41
C GLY A 43 -11.68 -3.30 0.72
N THR A 44 -10.78 -4.21 0.33
CA THR A 44 -10.13 -5.14 1.24
C THR A 44 -9.05 -4.47 2.08
N GLY A 45 -8.76 -5.07 3.25
CA GLY A 45 -7.71 -4.57 4.14
C GLY A 45 -8.14 -3.39 5.00
N LYS A 46 -9.43 -3.07 5.10
CA LYS A 46 -9.96 -1.97 5.95
C LYS A 46 -9.23 -0.64 5.65
N PRO A 47 -9.52 0.00 4.51
CA PRO A 47 -8.89 1.25 4.13
C PRO A 47 -9.17 2.34 5.18
N GLU A 48 -8.11 2.98 5.65
CA GLU A 48 -8.18 4.04 6.67
C GLU A 48 -7.41 5.27 6.16
N PRO A 49 -8.03 6.46 6.07
CA PRO A 49 -7.34 7.68 5.68
C PRO A 49 -6.38 8.13 6.79
N LEU A 50 -5.15 8.47 6.42
CA LEU A 50 -4.16 9.00 7.35
C LEU A 50 -4.33 10.52 7.51
N LYS A 51 -3.88 11.03 8.67
CA LYS A 51 -4.09 12.41 9.10
C LYS A 51 -2.76 13.16 9.27
N HIS A 52 -2.86 14.47 9.50
CA HIS A 52 -1.74 15.37 9.76
C HIS A 52 -0.70 15.37 8.63
N ILE A 53 0.56 15.02 8.92
CA ILE A 53 1.66 15.04 7.96
C ILE A 53 1.47 14.03 6.81
N LEU A 54 0.60 13.04 7.01
CA LEU A 54 0.25 12.02 6.02
C LEU A 54 -1.14 12.26 5.40
N SER A 55 -1.68 13.48 5.52
CA SER A 55 -2.96 13.83 4.91
C SER A 55 -2.92 13.58 3.39
N GLY A 56 -3.89 12.82 2.89
CA GLY A 56 -3.97 12.36 1.50
C GLY A 56 -3.44 10.93 1.27
N ALA A 57 -2.68 10.38 2.23
CA ALA A 57 -2.30 8.97 2.23
C ALA A 57 -3.36 8.09 2.91
N TRP A 58 -3.31 6.81 2.59
CA TRP A 58 -4.23 5.78 3.06
C TRP A 58 -3.45 4.57 3.53
N SER A 59 -4.02 3.85 4.49
CA SER A 59 -3.47 2.60 5.01
C SER A 59 -4.45 1.45 4.80
N ARG A 60 -3.91 0.27 4.46
CA ARG A 60 -4.64 -1.00 4.45
C ARG A 60 -3.85 -2.06 5.23
N ARG A 61 -4.58 -2.92 5.93
CA ARG A 61 -4.05 -4.07 6.68
C ARG A 61 -3.59 -5.16 5.74
N ILE A 62 -2.28 -5.40 5.76
CA ILE A 62 -1.67 -6.61 5.20
C ILE A 62 -2.03 -7.77 6.13
N ASP A 63 -1.69 -7.61 7.41
CA ASP A 63 -2.04 -8.49 8.53
C ASP A 63 -2.24 -7.66 9.83
N GLU A 64 -2.05 -8.27 11.00
CA GLU A 64 -2.18 -7.57 12.29
C GLU A 64 -1.09 -6.52 12.49
N ALA A 65 0.15 -6.80 12.08
CA ALA A 65 1.34 -5.99 12.34
C ALA A 65 1.69 -5.04 11.18
N HIS A 66 1.43 -5.42 9.93
CA HIS A 66 1.94 -4.71 8.76
C HIS A 66 0.84 -3.95 8.01
N ARG A 67 1.22 -2.81 7.43
CA ARG A 67 0.34 -1.97 6.63
C ARG A 67 0.91 -1.71 5.25
N LEU A 68 0.00 -1.68 4.27
CA LEU A 68 0.26 -1.07 2.97
C LEU A 68 -0.16 0.40 3.09
N VAL A 69 0.81 1.31 3.05
CA VAL A 69 0.57 2.75 3.06
C VAL A 69 0.78 3.28 1.65
N TYR A 70 -0.17 4.06 1.13
CA TYR A 70 -0.12 4.61 -0.21
C TYR A 70 -0.70 6.02 -0.31
N LEU A 71 -0.13 6.84 -1.18
CA LEU A 71 -0.64 8.16 -1.54
C LEU A 71 -1.50 8.05 -2.80
N VAL A 72 -2.62 8.77 -2.83
CA VAL A 72 -3.50 8.87 -4.00
C VAL A 72 -3.42 10.28 -4.56
N THR A 73 -3.02 10.41 -5.81
CA THR A 73 -3.05 11.68 -6.57
C THR A 73 -4.01 11.55 -7.75
N ASP A 74 -4.14 12.60 -8.56
CA ASP A 74 -4.97 12.55 -9.76
C ASP A 74 -4.44 11.56 -10.81
N THR A 75 -3.12 11.34 -10.82
CA THR A 75 -2.44 10.56 -11.86
C THR A 75 -1.78 9.29 -11.33
N HIS A 76 -1.50 9.19 -10.02
CA HIS A 76 -0.72 8.10 -9.45
C HIS A 76 -1.35 7.51 -8.17
N ILE A 77 -1.04 6.24 -7.94
CA ILE A 77 -1.04 5.59 -6.63
C ILE A 77 0.42 5.31 -6.30
N VAL A 78 0.93 5.91 -5.24
CA VAL A 78 2.34 5.76 -4.82
C VAL A 78 2.37 4.90 -3.56
N VAL A 79 2.95 3.71 -3.62
CA VAL A 79 3.18 2.87 -2.45
C VAL A 79 4.34 3.46 -1.65
N LEU A 80 4.06 3.88 -0.41
CA LEU A 80 5.01 4.51 0.48
C LEU A 80 5.69 3.50 1.42
N GLN A 81 4.94 2.48 1.85
CA GLN A 81 5.38 1.46 2.81
C GLN A 81 4.58 0.17 2.60
N ALA A 82 5.22 -0.97 2.79
CA ALA A 82 4.57 -2.29 2.72
C ALA A 82 5.03 -3.26 3.83
N ARG A 83 5.67 -2.74 4.87
CA ARG A 83 6.12 -3.48 6.05
C ARG A 83 6.05 -2.58 7.28
N ASP A 84 5.94 -3.22 8.43
CA ASP A 84 5.85 -2.59 9.75
C ASP A 84 4.64 -1.65 9.93
N HIS A 85 4.41 -1.29 11.18
CA HIS A 85 3.50 -0.22 11.56
C HIS A 85 4.37 0.93 12.07
N TYR A 86 3.91 2.17 11.92
CA TYR A 86 4.44 3.25 12.75
C TYR A 86 4.40 2.86 14.23
#